data_AF-A0A849FMG6-F1
#
_entry.id   AF-A0A849FMG6-F1
#
_cell.length_a   1.000
_cell.length_b   1.000
_cell.length_c   1.000
_cell.angle_alpha   90.00
_cell.angle_beta   90.00
_cell.angle_gamma   90.00
#
_symmetry.space_group_name_H-M   'P 1'
#
loop_
_entity.id
_entity.type
_entity.pdbx_description
1 polymer ?
#
loop_
_entity_poly.entity_id
_entity_poly.type
_entity_poly.pdbx_seq_one_letter_code
_entity_poly.pdbx_strand_id
1 'polypeptide(L)'
;MKKFLAFFIIICSIHDSYAQYEYEQSLDHPYGLPNPIAPQQILDYAPLIGECDCKSTSRNPDRTWAEPVAMIWRFKYIMNGMAIQDETLKADGRHSGSIRQFVPDSAFWYVHYYNTAKPSV
;
A
#
# COMPACT_ATOMS: atom_id res chain seq x y z
N MET A 1 -32.38 -24.46 32.62
CA MET A 1 -32.07 -23.02 32.41
C MET A 1 -30.57 -22.73 32.40
N LYS A 2 -29.80 -23.06 33.46
CA LYS A 2 -28.32 -22.83 33.48
C LYS A 2 -27.55 -23.49 32.31
N LYS A 3 -27.92 -24.71 31.89
CA LYS A 3 -27.28 -25.41 30.76
C LYS A 3 -27.60 -24.80 29.38
N PHE A 4 -28.78 -24.18 29.22
CA PHE A 4 -29.14 -23.45 28.00
C PHE A 4 -28.44 -22.10 27.92
N LEU A 5 -28.25 -21.42 29.06
CA LEU A 5 -27.49 -20.18 29.14
C LEU A 5 -26.00 -20.38 28.79
N ALA A 6 -25.40 -21.47 29.26
CA ALA A 6 -24.02 -21.81 28.92
C ALA A 6 -23.81 -22.12 27.43
N PHE A 7 -24.80 -22.75 26.78
CA PHE A 7 -24.76 -23.05 25.34
C PHE A 7 -24.87 -21.78 24.48
N PHE A 8 -25.68 -20.80 24.91
CA PHE A 8 -25.83 -19.53 24.20
C PHE A 8 -24.57 -18.66 24.26
N ILE A 9 -23.84 -18.69 25.38
CA ILE A 9 -22.57 -17.97 25.54
C ILE A 9 -21.49 -18.55 24.61
N ILE A 10 -21.46 -19.87 24.40
CA ILE A 10 -20.47 -20.52 23.52
C ILE A 10 -20.71 -20.18 22.04
N ILE A 11 -21.97 -20.04 21.60
CA ILE A 11 -22.31 -19.73 20.20
C ILE A 11 -21.98 -18.26 19.85
N CYS A 12 -22.12 -17.32 20.78
CA CYS A 12 -21.74 -15.92 20.54
C CYS A 12 -20.23 -15.74 20.36
N SER A 13 -19.40 -16.55 21.04
CA SER A 13 -17.94 -16.44 20.98
C SER A 13 -17.30 -16.89 19.66
N ILE A 14 -18.06 -17.50 18.75
CA ILE A 14 -17.55 -18.06 17.49
C ILE A 14 -17.69 -17.09 16.31
N HIS A 15 -18.30 -15.91 16.51
CA HIS A 15 -18.64 -15.00 15.41
C HIS A 15 -17.62 -13.89 15.12
N ASP A 16 -16.57 -13.71 15.92
CA ASP A 16 -15.69 -12.52 15.82
C ASP A 16 -14.29 -12.77 15.24
N SER A 17 -14.06 -13.88 14.52
CA SER A 17 -12.72 -14.22 14.02
C SER A 17 -12.61 -14.31 12.49
N TYR A 18 -13.43 -13.55 11.74
CA TYR A 18 -13.16 -13.32 10.33
C TYR A 18 -12.08 -12.23 10.21
N ALA A 19 -10.98 -12.57 9.55
CA ALA A 19 -9.85 -11.67 9.35
C ALA A 19 -10.31 -10.37 8.64
N GLN A 20 -10.09 -9.23 9.31
CA GLN A 20 -10.53 -7.88 8.92
C GLN A 20 -9.68 -7.29 7.77
N TYR A 21 -9.63 -7.96 6.61
CA TYR A 21 -8.83 -7.54 5.45
C TYR A 21 -9.67 -7.34 4.18
N GLU A 22 -10.92 -6.89 4.35
CA GLU A 22 -11.90 -6.71 3.26
C GLU A 22 -11.43 -5.80 2.11
N TYR A 23 -10.54 -4.84 2.41
CA TYR A 23 -10.04 -3.84 1.47
C TYR A 23 -8.60 -4.13 1.02
N GLU A 24 -8.02 -5.23 1.50
CA GLU A 24 -6.69 -5.63 1.07
C GLU A 24 -6.71 -6.20 -0.36
N GLN A 25 -5.53 -6.32 -0.96
CA GLN A 25 -5.38 -6.86 -2.30
C GLN A 25 -5.98 -8.26 -2.40
N SER A 26 -6.75 -8.50 -3.46
CA SER A 26 -7.36 -9.79 -3.77
C SER A 26 -7.28 -10.09 -5.27
N LEU A 27 -7.76 -11.26 -5.69
CA LEU A 27 -7.82 -11.59 -7.12
C LEU A 27 -8.71 -10.62 -7.91
N ASP A 28 -9.84 -10.20 -7.32
CA ASP A 28 -10.79 -9.28 -7.95
C ASP A 28 -10.36 -7.81 -7.81
N HIS A 29 -9.58 -7.50 -6.77
CA HIS A 29 -9.07 -6.17 -6.47
C HIS A 29 -7.54 -6.22 -6.30
N PRO A 30 -6.78 -6.36 -7.40
CA PRO A 30 -5.33 -6.59 -7.35
C PRO A 30 -4.54 -5.44 -6.71
N TYR A 31 -5.13 -4.24 -6.65
CA TYR A 31 -4.53 -3.04 -6.04
C TYR A 31 -5.19 -2.62 -4.72
N GLY A 32 -6.03 -3.49 -4.15
CA GLY A 32 -6.82 -3.21 -2.96
C GLY A 32 -7.95 -2.22 -3.23
N LEU A 33 -8.68 -1.88 -2.17
CA LEU A 33 -9.78 -0.91 -2.20
C LEU A 33 -9.52 0.18 -1.16
N PRO A 34 -10.04 1.40 -1.36
CA PRO A 34 -10.05 2.40 -0.30
C PRO A 34 -10.99 1.95 0.81
N ASN A 35 -10.52 1.99 2.06
CA ASN A 35 -11.36 1.67 3.19
C ASN A 35 -12.34 2.84 3.46
N PRO A 36 -13.65 2.59 3.64
CA PRO A 36 -14.65 3.64 3.90
C PRO A 36 -14.40 4.45 5.18
N ILE A 37 -13.64 3.91 6.15
CA ILE A 37 -13.28 4.64 7.38
C ILE A 37 -11.89 5.30 7.31
N ALA A 38 -11.16 5.16 6.20
CA ALA A 38 -9.89 5.85 6.00
C ALA A 38 -10.10 7.36 5.79
N PRO A 39 -9.08 8.19 6.06
CA PRO A 39 -9.10 9.59 5.67
C PRO A 39 -9.31 9.73 4.16
N GLN A 40 -10.21 10.61 3.74
CA GLN A 40 -10.60 10.75 2.33
C GLN A 40 -9.41 11.07 1.40
N GLN A 41 -8.34 11.67 1.93
CA GLN A 41 -7.12 12.02 1.22
C GLN A 41 -6.42 10.82 0.58
N ILE A 42 -6.67 9.58 1.04
CA ILE A 42 -6.18 8.40 0.31
C ILE A 42 -6.67 8.37 -1.14
N LEU A 43 -7.81 8.99 -1.44
CA LEU A 43 -8.37 9.11 -2.78
C LEU A 43 -7.64 10.15 -3.66
N ASP A 44 -6.79 11.01 -3.09
CA ASP A 44 -5.92 11.90 -3.86
C ASP A 44 -5.00 11.11 -4.80
N TYR A 45 -4.67 9.87 -4.43
CA TYR A 45 -3.88 8.93 -5.22
C TYR A 45 -4.72 8.01 -6.11
N ALA A 46 -6.06 8.06 -6.05
CA ALA A 46 -6.92 7.18 -6.82
C ALA A 46 -6.61 7.16 -8.34
N PRO A 47 -6.29 8.29 -9.00
CA PRO A 47 -5.90 8.28 -10.42
C PRO A 47 -4.59 7.52 -10.73
N LEU A 48 -3.76 7.26 -9.72
CA LEU A 48 -2.48 6.57 -9.86
C LEU A 48 -2.56 5.08 -9.51
N ILE A 49 -3.60 4.64 -8.79
CA ILE A 49 -3.78 3.25 -8.38
C ILE A 49 -3.83 2.34 -9.61
N GLY A 50 -2.98 1.31 -9.61
CA GLY A 50 -2.75 0.46 -10.77
C GLY A 50 -1.28 0.43 -11.16
N GLU A 51 -1.02 0.20 -12.45
CA GLU A 51 0.32 0.12 -13.01
C GLU A 51 0.48 1.09 -14.18
N CYS A 52 1.66 1.73 -14.26
CA CYS A 52 2.16 2.44 -15.43
C CYS A 52 3.42 1.77 -15.94
N ASP A 53 3.45 1.50 -17.25
CA ASP A 53 4.69 1.22 -17.96
C ASP A 53 5.41 2.53 -18.26
N CYS A 54 6.50 2.79 -17.55
CA CYS A 54 7.22 4.05 -17.62
C CYS A 54 8.73 3.86 -17.83
N LYS A 55 9.45 4.95 -18.11
CA LYS A 55 10.92 4.98 -18.15
C LYS A 55 11.46 5.83 -17.00
N SER A 56 12.37 5.27 -16.22
CA SER A 56 13.04 5.95 -15.11
C SER A 56 14.37 6.53 -15.57
N THR A 57 14.56 7.83 -15.38
CA THR A 57 15.87 8.48 -15.54
C THR A 57 16.31 9.03 -14.19
N SER A 58 17.55 8.77 -13.81
CA SER A 58 18.14 9.33 -12.60
C SER A 58 19.33 10.22 -12.93
N ARG A 59 19.68 11.09 -12.00
CA ARG A 59 20.84 11.97 -12.12
C ARG A 59 22.08 11.28 -11.55
N ASN A 60 23.17 11.32 -12.30
CA ASN A 60 24.48 10.86 -11.86
C ASN A 60 25.11 11.84 -10.85
N PRO A 61 26.12 11.43 -10.06
CA PRO A 61 26.83 12.32 -9.14
C PRO A 61 27.46 13.55 -9.82
N ASP A 62 27.89 13.39 -11.07
CA ASP A 62 28.44 14.46 -11.92
C ASP A 62 27.36 15.39 -12.52
N ARG A 63 26.10 15.21 -12.13
CA ARG A 63 24.90 15.95 -12.57
C ARG A 63 24.42 15.67 -13.99
N THR A 64 25.03 14.73 -14.71
CA THR A 64 24.52 14.23 -15.99
C THR A 64 23.30 13.32 -15.79
N TRP A 65 22.54 13.05 -16.86
CA TRP A 65 21.44 12.09 -16.83
C TRP A 65 21.95 10.70 -17.18
N ALA A 66 21.52 9.70 -16.41
CA ALA A 66 21.75 8.29 -16.75
C ALA A 66 20.81 7.84 -17.88
N GLU A 67 21.18 6.74 -18.53
CA GLU A 67 20.32 6.11 -19.53
C GLU A 67 18.96 5.70 -18.92
N PRO A 68 17.84 5.90 -19.64
CA PRO A 68 16.52 5.53 -19.15
C PRO A 68 16.39 4.01 -18.93
N VAL A 69 15.88 3.63 -17.77
CA VAL A 69 15.59 2.23 -17.42
C VAL A 69 14.09 1.98 -17.53
N ALA A 70 13.68 0.93 -18.24
CA ALA A 70 12.28 0.50 -18.27
C ALA A 70 11.81 0.10 -16.86
N MET A 71 10.63 0.56 -16.45
CA MET A 71 10.06 0.22 -15.15
C MET A 71 8.54 0.10 -15.20
N ILE A 72 7.99 -0.74 -14.32
CA ILE A 72 6.58 -0.63 -13.91
C ILE A 72 6.54 0.26 -12.67
N TRP A 73 5.68 1.28 -12.68
CA TRP A 73 5.35 2.04 -11.48
C TRP A 73 3.96 1.62 -11.01
N ARG A 74 3.90 0.95 -9.85
CA ARG A 74 2.66 0.43 -9.29
C ARG A 74 2.25 1.24 -8.07
N PHE A 75 0.99 1.62 -7.99
CA PHE A 75 0.35 2.12 -6.77
C PHE A 75 -0.76 1.19 -6.32
N LYS A 76 -0.92 1.06 -5.00
CA LYS A 76 -1.95 0.23 -4.39
C LYS A 76 -2.38 0.79 -3.04
N TYR A 77 -3.61 0.46 -2.67
CA TYR A 77 -4.08 0.55 -1.29
C TYR A 77 -3.51 -0.62 -0.50
N ILE A 78 -3.02 -0.34 0.71
CA ILE A 78 -2.43 -1.33 1.62
C ILE A 78 -2.92 -1.09 3.06
N MET A 79 -2.59 -2.02 3.94
CA MET A 79 -3.00 -1.99 5.35
C MET A 79 -4.52 -1.91 5.46
N ASN A 80 -5.20 -2.81 4.73
CA ASN A 80 -6.66 -2.89 4.63
C ASN A 80 -7.29 -1.56 4.19
N GLY A 81 -6.74 -0.96 3.13
CA GLY A 81 -7.29 0.25 2.52
C GLY A 81 -7.05 1.55 3.28
N MET A 82 -6.15 1.56 4.28
CA MET A 82 -5.88 2.72 5.13
C MET A 82 -4.68 3.57 4.69
N ALA A 83 -3.90 3.08 3.73
CA ALA A 83 -2.67 3.73 3.28
C ALA A 83 -2.35 3.41 1.83
N ILE A 84 -1.41 4.16 1.26
CA ILE A 84 -0.96 4.01 -0.13
C ILE A 84 0.47 3.49 -0.14
N GLN A 85 0.75 2.50 -0.99
CA GLN A 85 2.11 2.14 -1.37
C GLN A 85 2.33 2.45 -2.84
N ASP A 86 3.48 3.04 -3.18
CA ASP A 86 4.01 2.97 -4.53
C ASP A 86 5.29 2.14 -4.58
N GLU A 87 5.51 1.48 -5.70
CA GLU A 87 6.73 0.72 -5.97
C GLU A 87 7.14 0.82 -7.44
N THR A 88 8.44 0.90 -7.66
CA THR A 88 9.09 0.95 -8.96
C THR A 88 9.80 -0.38 -9.20
N LEU A 89 9.32 -1.12 -10.19
CA LEU A 89 9.87 -2.40 -10.60
C LEU A 89 10.70 -2.19 -11.86
N LYS A 90 11.98 -1.84 -11.67
CA LYS A 90 12.90 -1.53 -12.77
C LYS A 90 13.53 -2.79 -13.36
N ALA A 91 13.74 -2.79 -14.66
CA ALA A 91 14.36 -3.88 -15.40
C ALA A 91 15.82 -4.15 -15.00
N ASP A 92 16.49 -3.19 -14.36
CA ASP A 92 17.85 -3.31 -13.83
C ASP A 92 17.91 -3.95 -12.43
N GLY A 93 16.77 -4.38 -11.87
CA GLY A 93 16.66 -5.00 -10.54
C GLY A 93 16.72 -4.01 -9.37
N ARG A 94 16.83 -2.71 -9.63
CA ARG A 94 16.82 -1.66 -8.59
C ARG A 94 15.41 -1.21 -8.31
N HIS A 95 14.83 -1.75 -7.26
CA HIS A 95 13.47 -1.42 -6.83
C HIS A 95 13.48 -0.32 -5.78
N SER A 96 12.46 0.53 -5.82
CA SER A 96 12.26 1.58 -4.82
C SER A 96 10.78 1.89 -4.68
N GLY A 97 10.38 2.54 -3.61
CA GLY A 97 8.98 2.87 -3.38
C GLY A 97 8.78 3.63 -2.09
N SER A 98 7.52 3.88 -1.76
CA SER A 98 7.16 4.47 -0.50
C SER A 98 5.86 3.92 0.06
N ILE A 99 5.70 4.03 1.38
CA ILE A 99 4.43 3.86 2.08
C ILE A 99 4.00 5.23 2.60
N ARG A 100 2.76 5.62 2.32
CA ARG A 100 2.17 6.91 2.67
C ARG A 100 0.95 6.72 3.55
N GLN A 101 0.94 7.39 4.70
CA GLN A 101 -0.20 7.47 5.60
C GLN A 101 -0.56 8.95 5.81
N PHE A 102 -1.83 9.27 5.66
CA PHE A 102 -2.33 10.61 5.97
C PHE A 102 -2.72 10.69 7.44
N VAL A 103 -2.30 11.76 8.12
CA VAL A 103 -2.67 12.04 9.51
C VAL A 103 -3.63 13.23 9.54
N PRO A 104 -4.94 13.01 9.80
CA PRO A 104 -5.95 14.08 9.72
C PRO A 104 -5.66 15.27 10.64
N ASP A 105 -5.21 15.01 11.87
CA ASP A 105 -4.97 16.06 12.87
C ASP A 105 -3.88 17.06 12.48
N SER A 106 -2.88 16.60 11.72
CA SER A 106 -1.78 17.43 11.22
C SER A 106 -1.93 17.83 9.76
N ALA A 107 -2.92 17.26 9.05
CA ALA A 107 -3.12 17.39 7.62
C ALA A 107 -1.86 17.07 6.78
N PHE A 108 -0.96 16.22 7.29
CA PHE A 108 0.27 15.84 6.61
C PHE A 108 0.29 14.37 6.19
N TRP A 109 1.02 14.13 5.10
CA TRP A 109 1.42 12.80 4.67
C TRP A 109 2.73 12.39 5.34
N TYR A 110 2.70 11.26 6.02
CA TYR A 110 3.88 10.60 6.56
C TYR A 110 4.33 9.58 5.54
N VAL A 111 5.53 9.80 4.98
CA VAL A 111 6.05 9.02 3.86
C VAL A 111 7.35 8.34 4.26
N HIS A 112 7.38 7.02 4.16
CA HIS A 112 8.57 6.21 4.38
C HIS A 112 9.06 5.67 3.05
N TYR A 113 10.33 5.88 2.74
CA TYR A 113 10.94 5.48 1.48
C TYR A 113 11.77 4.22 1.64
N TYR A 114 11.68 3.34 0.64
CA TYR A 114 12.42 2.09 0.58
C TYR A 114 13.15 2.01 -0.75
N ASN A 115 14.34 1.40 -0.73
CA ASN A 115 15.06 1.07 -1.95
C ASN A 115 15.90 -0.20 -1.74
N THR A 116 16.11 -0.95 -2.82
CA THR A 116 16.97 -2.15 -2.84
C THR A 116 18.37 -1.84 -3.36
N ALA A 117 18.62 -0.60 -3.79
CA ALA A 117 19.95 -0.18 -4.18
C ALA A 117 20.87 -0.29 -2.95
N LYS A 118 21.97 -1.03 -3.08
CA LYS A 118 22.94 -1.15 -1.98
C LYS A 118 23.43 0.25 -1.61
N PRO A 119 23.55 0.58 -0.30
CA PRO A 119 24.28 1.75 0.12
C PRO A 119 25.68 1.70 -0.51
N SER A 120 26.11 2.79 -1.15
CA SER A 120 27.50 2.93 -1.56
C SER A 120 28.35 2.86 -0.28
N VAL A 121 29.23 1.86 -0.20
CA VAL A 121 30.26 1.79 0.86
C VAL A 121 31.39 2.74 0.49
#